data_AF-A0A1S0TX06-F1
#
_entry.id   AF-A0A1S0TX06-F1
#
_cell.length_a   1.000
_cell.length_b   1.000
_cell.length_c   1.000
_cell.angle_alpha   90.00
_cell.angle_beta   90.00
_cell.angle_gamma   90.00
#
_symmetry.space_group_name_H-M   'P 1'
#
loop_
_entity.id
_entity.type
_entity.pdbx_description
1 polymer ?
#
loop_
_entity_poly.entity_id
_entity_poly.type
_entity_poly.pdbx_seq_one_letter_code
_entity_poly.pdbx_strand_id
1 'polypeptide(L)'
;MGATVDMNVLNFIVQEVNGQQPEFVMEVTNKTRADIKGGTLIQYEGRLMLLEIAQVPKDYVDEFKSVSKFRIFNTNNLWVKLNAIKRVVEQKELEMEVIVNPKHLDRGVDVIQLETAAGAAIKNFKGACGINVSRSRFLPVKTTSDLLLLMSNLYEIENGNLTLSHLRSFPTTPLVKLGSCFDKVQEYLMRFQGIPDLLELDHLTVSGDVWFGKDVTLKGTVIIIANHGDRIDIPPGTVLENKIVSGNLRILDH
;
A
#
# COMPACT_ATOMS: atom_id res chain seq x y z
N MET A 1 4.57 -0.51 9.03
CA MET A 1 5.86 0.22 9.05
C MET A 1 5.68 1.72 9.25
N GLY A 2 4.79 2.40 8.52
CA GLY A 2 4.56 3.85 8.73
C GLY A 2 3.66 4.23 9.92
N ALA A 3 2.83 3.30 10.40
CA ALA A 3 1.83 3.54 11.44
C ALA A 3 2.43 3.55 12.86
N THR A 4 3.23 4.56 13.16
CA THR A 4 3.78 4.80 14.52
C THR A 4 2.83 5.66 15.35
N VAL A 5 2.99 5.70 16.67
CA VAL A 5 2.24 6.63 17.53
C VAL A 5 2.68 8.06 17.22
N ASP A 6 1.74 8.89 16.76
CA ASP A 6 1.99 10.31 16.46
C ASP A 6 1.48 11.19 17.60
N MET A 7 2.40 11.90 18.27
CA MET A 7 2.06 12.74 19.42
C MET A 7 1.24 13.97 19.04
N ASN A 8 1.34 14.48 17.80
CA ASN A 8 0.53 15.60 17.35
C ASN A 8 -0.90 15.16 17.11
N VAL A 9 -1.10 13.99 16.49
CA VAL A 9 -2.43 13.38 16.32
C VAL A 9 -3.04 13.06 17.68
N LEU A 10 -2.27 12.48 18.61
CA LEU A 10 -2.73 12.22 19.97
C LEU A 10 -3.14 13.52 20.69
N ASN A 11 -2.31 14.56 20.61
CA ASN A 11 -2.62 15.85 21.20
C ASN A 11 -3.91 16.46 20.61
N PHE A 12 -4.13 16.36 19.30
CA PHE A 12 -5.38 16.77 18.67
C PHE A 12 -6.60 16.00 19.19
N ILE A 13 -6.49 14.67 19.37
CA ILE A 13 -7.60 13.83 19.83
C ILE A 13 -7.98 14.11 21.30
N VAL A 14 -6.97 14.40 22.13
CA VAL A 14 -7.18 14.69 23.56
C VAL A 14 -7.71 16.11 23.77
N GLN A 15 -7.39 17.04 22.89
CA GLN A 15 -7.93 18.40 22.93
C GLN A 15 -9.41 18.41 22.54
N GLU A 16 -10.21 19.19 23.27
CA GLU A 16 -11.58 19.49 22.87
C GLU A 16 -11.57 20.51 21.73
N VAL A 17 -12.20 20.15 20.62
CA VAL A 17 -12.43 21.07 19.50
C VAL A 17 -13.91 21.45 19.54
N ASN A 18 -14.22 22.73 19.71
CA ASN A 18 -15.59 23.24 19.82
C ASN A 18 -16.42 22.57 20.94
N GLY A 19 -15.77 22.24 22.07
CA GLY A 19 -16.42 21.63 23.24
C GLY A 19 -16.72 20.13 23.10
N GLN A 20 -16.15 19.47 22.09
CA GLN A 20 -16.31 18.02 21.92
C GLN A 20 -14.98 17.36 21.48
N GLN A 21 -14.68 16.21 22.08
CA GLN A 21 -13.59 15.34 21.61
C GLN A 21 -14.11 14.41 20.51
N PRO A 22 -13.35 14.17 19.43
CA PRO A 22 -13.72 13.20 18.42
C PRO A 22 -13.73 11.78 19.01
N GLU A 23 -14.81 11.04 18.81
CA GLU A 23 -14.88 9.64 19.27
C GLU A 23 -14.15 8.67 18.32
N PHE A 24 -13.96 9.06 17.05
CA PHE A 24 -13.32 8.27 16.01
C PHE A 24 -12.55 9.18 15.05
N VAL A 25 -11.26 8.93 14.87
CA VAL A 25 -10.40 9.64 13.93
C VAL A 25 -9.77 8.64 12.98
N MET A 26 -9.91 8.91 11.68
CA MET A 26 -9.28 8.13 10.62
C MET A 26 -8.18 8.98 9.99
N GLU A 27 -6.94 8.46 9.98
CA GLU A 27 -5.92 9.08 9.15
C GLU A 27 -6.21 8.75 7.68
N VAL A 28 -6.17 9.79 6.84
CA VAL A 28 -6.24 9.67 5.39
C VAL A 28 -4.96 10.23 4.80
N THR A 29 -4.61 9.82 3.59
CA THR A 29 -3.47 10.40 2.87
C THR A 29 -3.87 10.73 1.44
N ASN A 30 -3.06 11.53 0.75
CA ASN A 30 -3.32 11.87 -0.64
C ASN A 30 -3.25 10.61 -1.52
N LYS A 31 -4.27 10.43 -2.35
CA LYS A 31 -4.40 9.29 -3.27
C LYS A 31 -3.40 9.43 -4.42
N THR A 32 -2.68 8.36 -4.70
CA THR A 32 -1.79 8.23 -5.86
C THR A 32 -2.36 7.23 -6.87
N ARG A 33 -1.76 7.17 -8.06
CA ARG A 33 -2.13 6.18 -9.08
C ARG A 33 -1.91 4.73 -8.64
N ALA A 34 -1.10 4.49 -7.62
CA ALA A 34 -0.88 3.16 -7.04
C ALA A 34 -2.02 2.72 -6.11
N ASP A 35 -2.80 3.66 -5.57
CA ASP A 35 -3.85 3.41 -4.59
C ASP A 35 -5.19 3.05 -5.28
N ILE A 36 -5.18 1.93 -6.01
CA ILE A 36 -6.31 1.47 -6.82
C ILE A 36 -7.34 0.68 -5.99
N LYS A 37 -6.91 0.07 -4.88
CA LYS A 37 -7.74 -0.77 -4.00
C LYS A 37 -7.82 -0.19 -2.59
N GLY A 38 -9.03 0.12 -2.16
CA GLY A 38 -9.39 0.58 -0.82
C GLY A 38 -10.41 1.72 -0.86
N GLY A 39 -10.76 2.24 0.32
CA GLY A 39 -11.81 3.24 0.45
C GLY A 39 -11.34 4.69 0.55
N THR A 40 -12.31 5.59 0.41
CA THR A 40 -12.16 7.03 0.66
C THR A 40 -13.22 7.50 1.63
N LEU A 41 -12.92 8.55 2.39
CA LEU A 41 -13.95 9.23 3.18
C LEU A 41 -14.84 10.07 2.27
N ILE A 42 -16.14 10.00 2.52
CA ILE A 42 -17.18 10.81 1.87
C ILE A 42 -18.14 11.36 2.92
N GLN A 43 -18.89 12.39 2.55
CA GLN A 43 -20.06 12.82 3.30
C GLN A 43 -21.31 12.28 2.61
N TYR A 44 -22.12 11.52 3.35
CA TYR A 44 -23.37 10.93 2.87
C TYR A 44 -24.45 11.14 3.94
N GLU A 45 -25.60 11.69 3.55
CA GLU A 45 -26.72 11.99 4.46
C GLU A 45 -26.30 12.78 5.72
N GLY A 46 -25.37 13.73 5.56
CA GLY A 46 -24.86 14.58 6.65
C GLY A 46 -23.88 13.90 7.59
N ARG A 47 -23.51 12.63 7.35
CA ARG A 47 -22.52 11.88 8.14
C ARG A 47 -21.27 11.57 7.33
N LEU A 48 -20.15 11.44 8.04
CA LEU A 48 -18.90 10.95 7.46
C LEU A 48 -18.97 9.43 7.32
N MET A 49 -18.64 8.90 6.15
CA MET A 49 -18.69 7.47 5.83
C MET A 49 -17.44 7.05 5.05
N LEU A 50 -17.01 5.81 5.24
CA LEU A 50 -15.99 5.18 4.40
C LEU A 50 -16.68 4.50 3.21
N LEU A 51 -16.43 5.02 2.00
CA LEU A 51 -16.89 4.41 0.75
C LEU A 51 -15.81 3.47 0.21
N GLU A 52 -16.11 2.18 0.15
CA GLU A 52 -15.25 1.16 -0.45
C GLU A 52 -15.63 0.89 -1.91
N ILE A 53 -14.66 0.47 -2.73
CA ILE A 53 -14.89 0.18 -4.16
C ILE A 53 -15.99 -0.87 -4.38
N ALA A 54 -16.15 -1.81 -3.46
CA ALA A 54 -17.16 -2.87 -3.54
C ALA A 54 -18.61 -2.34 -3.42
N GLN A 55 -18.77 -1.13 -2.87
CA GLN A 55 -20.07 -0.46 -2.71
C GLN A 55 -20.40 0.44 -3.91
N VAL A 56 -19.42 0.68 -4.80
CA VAL A 56 -19.59 1.56 -5.97
C VAL A 56 -20.21 0.77 -7.12
N PRO A 57 -21.33 1.23 -7.71
CA PRO A 57 -21.90 0.59 -8.88
C PRO A 57 -20.90 0.55 -10.05
N LYS A 58 -20.95 -0.53 -10.85
CA LYS A 58 -19.96 -0.79 -11.92
C LYS A 58 -19.74 0.40 -12.86
N ASP A 59 -20.81 1.13 -13.19
CA ASP A 59 -20.78 2.27 -14.11
C ASP A 59 -20.01 3.49 -13.57
N TYR A 60 -19.79 3.57 -12.26
CA TYR A 60 -19.12 4.69 -11.58
C TYR A 60 -17.74 4.32 -11.01
N VAL A 61 -17.26 3.09 -11.24
CA VAL A 61 -15.98 2.61 -10.70
C VAL A 61 -14.80 3.46 -11.17
N ASP A 62 -14.80 3.89 -12.42
CA ASP A 62 -13.70 4.71 -12.97
C ASP A 62 -13.70 6.12 -12.38
N GLU A 63 -14.87 6.67 -12.08
CA GLU A 63 -15.00 7.94 -11.37
C GLU A 63 -14.47 7.83 -9.94
N PHE A 64 -14.77 6.72 -9.25
CA PHE A 64 -14.25 6.44 -7.91
C PHE A 64 -12.73 6.29 -7.89
N LYS A 65 -12.17 5.65 -8.91
CA LYS A 65 -10.71 5.52 -9.08
C LYS A 65 -10.03 6.86 -9.36
N SER A 66 -10.74 7.83 -9.94
CA SER A 66 -10.18 9.13 -10.30
C SER A 66 -9.66 9.92 -9.09
N VAL A 67 -8.37 10.26 -9.14
CA VAL A 67 -7.70 11.14 -8.16
C VAL A 67 -8.21 12.57 -8.21
N SER A 68 -8.84 13.00 -9.31
CA SER A 68 -9.38 14.36 -9.43
C SER A 68 -10.68 14.54 -8.64
N LYS A 69 -11.51 13.48 -8.55
CA LYS A 69 -12.74 13.46 -7.75
C LYS A 69 -12.45 13.10 -6.29
N PHE A 70 -11.75 11.99 -6.07
CA PHE A 70 -11.39 11.52 -4.73
C PHE A 70 -9.90 11.69 -4.50
N ARG A 71 -9.54 12.74 -3.77
CA ARG A 71 -8.15 13.16 -3.54
C ARG A 71 -7.48 12.45 -2.37
N ILE A 72 -8.27 11.84 -1.50
CA ILE A 72 -7.80 11.19 -0.27
C ILE A 72 -8.08 9.70 -0.29
N PHE A 73 -7.37 8.97 0.55
CA PHE A 73 -7.45 7.52 0.66
C PHE A 73 -7.28 7.11 2.13
N ASN A 74 -8.06 6.13 2.60
CA ASN A 74 -8.00 5.62 3.96
C ASN A 74 -6.68 4.88 4.21
N THR A 75 -5.89 5.30 5.20
CA THR A 75 -4.62 4.61 5.55
C THR A 75 -4.85 3.39 6.44
N ASN A 76 -6.05 3.25 7.01
CA ASN A 76 -6.43 2.30 8.03
C ASN A 76 -5.69 2.48 9.38
N ASN A 77 -5.06 3.64 9.60
CA ASN A 77 -4.61 4.07 10.93
C ASN A 77 -5.81 4.75 11.62
N LEU A 78 -6.34 4.09 12.65
CA LEU A 78 -7.58 4.49 13.33
C LEU A 78 -7.32 4.79 14.80
N TRP A 79 -7.90 5.88 15.29
CA TRP A 79 -7.87 6.25 16.69
C TRP A 79 -9.31 6.31 17.19
N VAL A 80 -9.64 5.50 18.19
CA VAL A 80 -11.03 5.33 18.61
C VAL A 80 -11.15 5.36 20.14
N LYS A 81 -12.12 6.12 20.64
CA LYS A 81 -12.36 6.27 22.08
C LYS A 81 -13.04 5.02 22.64
N LEU A 82 -12.38 4.33 23.58
CA LEU A 82 -12.88 3.07 24.16
C LEU A 82 -14.29 3.21 24.77
N ASN A 83 -14.57 4.30 25.48
CA ASN A 83 -15.90 4.55 26.04
C ASN A 83 -16.98 4.68 24.96
N ALA A 84 -16.63 5.24 23.80
CA ALA A 84 -17.55 5.33 22.67
C ALA A 84 -17.78 3.96 22.03
N ILE A 85 -16.74 3.12 21.92
CA ILE A 85 -16.87 1.71 21.47
C ILE A 85 -17.85 0.97 22.38
N LYS A 86 -17.66 1.07 23.70
CA LYS A 86 -18.57 0.45 24.67
C LYS A 86 -20.01 0.90 24.45
N ARG A 87 -20.23 2.23 24.35
CA ARG A 87 -21.55 2.83 24.11
C ARG A 87 -22.21 2.26 22.84
N VAL A 88 -21.54 2.33 21.68
CA VAL A 88 -22.13 1.89 20.41
C VAL A 88 -22.40 0.38 20.36
N VAL A 89 -21.59 -0.42 21.06
CA VAL A 89 -21.79 -1.88 21.15
C VAL A 89 -22.96 -2.22 22.07
N GLU A 90 -23.01 -1.67 23.28
CA GLU A 90 -24.07 -1.94 24.26
C GLU A 90 -25.44 -1.44 23.75
N GLN A 91 -25.45 -0.31 23.05
CA GLN A 91 -26.67 0.27 22.45
C GLN A 91 -27.03 -0.35 21.09
N LYS A 92 -26.22 -1.27 20.57
CA LYS A 92 -26.40 -1.90 19.24
C LYS A 92 -26.52 -0.89 18.09
N GLU A 93 -25.76 0.20 18.17
CA GLU A 93 -25.71 1.26 17.15
C GLU A 93 -24.70 0.98 16.03
N LEU A 94 -23.87 -0.06 16.18
CA LEU A 94 -22.84 -0.42 15.20
C LEU A 94 -23.48 -1.01 13.94
N GLU A 95 -23.60 -0.19 12.91
CA GLU A 95 -24.10 -0.58 11.60
C GLU A 95 -22.96 -0.45 10.59
N MET A 96 -22.50 -1.55 10.02
CA MET A 96 -21.39 -1.58 9.05
C MET A 96 -21.83 -2.31 7.79
N GLU A 97 -21.35 -1.82 6.64
CA GLU A 97 -21.62 -2.44 5.36
C GLU A 97 -20.94 -3.82 5.26
N VAL A 98 -21.72 -4.83 4.86
CA VAL A 98 -21.21 -6.17 4.63
C VAL A 98 -20.45 -6.22 3.30
N ILE A 99 -19.23 -6.72 3.36
CA ILE A 99 -18.37 -6.98 2.20
C ILE A 99 -18.52 -8.45 1.84
N VAL A 100 -18.93 -8.72 0.60
CA VAL A 100 -19.08 -10.08 0.06
C VAL A 100 -17.86 -10.39 -0.80
N ASN A 101 -17.08 -11.40 -0.40
CA ASN A 101 -15.83 -11.77 -1.05
C ASN A 101 -15.92 -13.22 -1.57
N PRO A 102 -16.22 -13.43 -2.86
CA PRO A 102 -16.18 -14.75 -3.47
C PRO A 102 -14.74 -15.28 -3.49
N LYS A 103 -14.55 -16.51 -3.04
CA LYS A 103 -13.26 -17.21 -3.03
C LYS A 103 -13.37 -18.55 -3.72
N HIS A 104 -12.36 -18.89 -4.49
CA HIS A 104 -12.15 -20.23 -5.01
C HIS A 104 -11.05 -20.89 -4.18
N LEU A 105 -11.37 -21.97 -3.49
CA LEU A 105 -10.42 -22.72 -2.68
C LEU A 105 -9.60 -23.66 -3.57
N ASP A 106 -8.35 -23.94 -3.19
CA ASP A 106 -7.45 -24.84 -3.93
C ASP A 106 -8.02 -26.26 -4.15
N ARG A 107 -9.01 -26.65 -3.33
CA ARG A 107 -9.73 -27.92 -3.45
C ARG A 107 -10.84 -27.90 -4.52
N GLY A 108 -10.95 -26.83 -5.31
CA GLY A 108 -11.95 -26.67 -6.37
C GLY A 108 -13.34 -26.28 -5.86
N VAL A 109 -13.44 -25.65 -4.69
CA VAL A 109 -14.72 -25.28 -4.06
C VAL A 109 -14.88 -23.77 -4.05
N ASP A 110 -15.99 -23.30 -4.60
CA ASP A 110 -16.40 -21.90 -4.50
C ASP A 110 -17.09 -21.64 -3.15
N VAL A 111 -16.64 -20.60 -2.45
CA VAL A 111 -17.19 -20.16 -1.17
C VAL A 111 -17.42 -18.65 -1.16
N ILE A 112 -18.33 -18.21 -0.30
CA ILE A 112 -18.59 -16.79 -0.04
C ILE A 112 -18.07 -16.47 1.36
N GLN A 113 -17.17 -15.50 1.45
CA GLN A 113 -16.67 -14.95 2.70
C GLN A 113 -17.34 -13.60 2.96
N LEU A 114 -17.99 -13.45 4.12
CA LEU A 114 -18.63 -12.21 4.55
C LEU A 114 -17.75 -11.50 5.58
N GLU A 115 -17.49 -10.23 5.35
CA GLU A 115 -16.59 -9.42 6.19
C GLU A 115 -17.19 -8.04 6.44
N THR A 116 -16.64 -7.31 7.40
CA THR A 116 -16.92 -5.89 7.62
C THR A 116 -15.59 -5.16 7.84
N ALA A 117 -15.50 -3.90 7.41
CA ALA A 117 -14.31 -3.09 7.60
C ALA A 117 -14.42 -2.23 8.88
N ALA A 118 -13.39 -2.23 9.73
CA ALA A 118 -13.37 -1.41 10.95
C ALA A 118 -13.55 0.09 10.66
N GLY A 119 -13.02 0.58 9.54
CA GLY A 119 -13.19 1.97 9.10
C GLY A 119 -14.63 2.34 8.72
N ALA A 120 -15.48 1.37 8.35
CA ALA A 120 -16.89 1.62 8.05
C ALA A 120 -17.70 2.07 9.27
N ALA A 121 -17.24 1.69 10.46
CA ALA A 121 -17.87 2.07 11.73
C ALA A 121 -17.82 3.58 11.99
N ILE A 122 -17.01 4.36 11.27
CA ILE A 122 -16.82 5.81 11.49
C ILE A 122 -18.15 6.59 11.57
N LYS A 123 -19.16 6.16 10.81
CA LYS A 123 -20.49 6.80 10.77
C LYS A 123 -21.30 6.67 12.07
N ASN A 124 -20.91 5.74 12.96
CA ASN A 124 -21.60 5.44 14.22
C ASN A 124 -21.02 6.22 15.41
N PHE A 125 -19.95 6.99 15.21
CA PHE A 125 -19.24 7.72 16.25
C PHE A 125 -19.50 9.23 16.18
N LYS A 126 -19.62 9.87 17.36
CA LYS A 126 -19.87 11.31 17.44
C LYS A 126 -18.59 12.11 17.24
N GLY A 127 -18.71 13.24 16.53
CA GLY A 127 -17.56 14.09 16.23
C GLY A 127 -16.48 13.38 15.39
N ALA A 128 -16.86 12.34 14.64
CA ALA A 128 -15.90 11.60 13.82
C ALA A 128 -15.28 12.48 12.74
N CYS A 129 -13.97 12.35 12.51
CA CYS A 129 -13.26 13.17 11.53
C CYS A 129 -12.13 12.40 10.84
N GLY A 130 -11.69 12.95 9.70
CA GLY A 130 -10.51 12.51 8.98
C GLY A 130 -9.37 13.52 9.14
N ILE A 131 -8.14 13.03 9.33
CA ILE A 131 -6.92 13.86 9.34
C ILE A 131 -6.06 13.48 8.15
N ASN A 132 -5.73 14.46 7.29
CA ASN A 132 -4.80 14.22 6.19
C ASN A 132 -3.36 14.21 6.71
N VAL A 133 -2.73 13.04 6.67
CA VAL A 133 -1.36 12.82 7.14
C VAL A 133 -0.39 12.63 5.97
N SER A 134 0.89 12.89 6.25
CA SER A 134 1.96 12.56 5.32
C SER A 134 1.94 11.08 4.95
N ARG A 135 2.25 10.78 3.69
CA ARG A 135 2.32 9.41 3.17
C ARG A 135 3.38 8.55 3.89
N SER A 136 4.34 9.16 4.58
CA SER A 136 5.28 8.44 5.45
C SER A 136 4.58 7.57 6.51
N ARG A 137 3.35 7.94 6.92
CA ARG A 137 2.53 7.16 7.85
C ARG A 137 1.76 6.01 7.19
N PHE A 138 1.79 5.93 5.87
CA PHE A 138 1.12 4.91 5.06
C PHE A 138 2.13 4.17 4.17
N LEU A 139 2.83 3.22 4.79
CA LEU A 139 3.78 2.30 4.14
C LEU A 139 3.27 0.85 4.27
N PRO A 140 2.23 0.46 3.51
CA PRO A 140 1.75 -0.92 3.49
C PRO A 140 2.71 -1.82 2.70
N VAL A 141 2.91 -3.05 3.17
CA VAL A 141 3.67 -4.08 2.46
C VAL A 141 2.71 -5.21 2.14
N LYS A 142 2.22 -5.26 0.91
CA LYS A 142 1.22 -6.24 0.46
C LYS A 142 1.80 -7.20 -0.57
N THR A 143 2.83 -6.79 -1.29
CA THR A 143 3.46 -7.52 -2.38
C THR A 143 4.96 -7.58 -2.19
N THR A 144 5.62 -8.49 -2.91
CA THR A 144 7.09 -8.53 -2.98
C THR A 144 7.68 -7.30 -3.66
N SER A 145 6.91 -6.58 -4.47
CA SER A 145 7.30 -5.27 -5.01
C SER A 145 7.46 -4.23 -3.89
N ASP A 146 6.53 -4.22 -2.92
CA ASP A 146 6.64 -3.36 -1.73
C ASP A 146 7.81 -3.78 -0.84
N LEU A 147 8.04 -5.10 -0.72
CA LEU A 147 9.16 -5.64 0.05
C LEU A 147 10.51 -5.23 -0.55
N LEU A 148 10.66 -5.28 -1.88
CA LEU A 148 11.88 -4.85 -2.56
C LEU A 148 12.20 -3.38 -2.27
N LEU A 149 11.19 -2.51 -2.31
CA LEU A 149 11.35 -1.10 -1.96
C LEU A 149 11.90 -0.93 -0.55
N LEU A 150 11.27 -1.58 0.44
CA LEU A 150 11.67 -1.43 1.85
C LEU A 150 12.99 -2.10 2.22
N MET A 151 13.40 -3.15 1.50
CA MET A 151 14.67 -3.83 1.72
C MET A 151 15.86 -3.11 1.08
N SER A 152 15.61 -2.22 0.11
CA SER A 152 16.67 -1.50 -0.61
C SER A 152 17.24 -0.34 0.19
N ASN A 153 18.35 0.20 -0.29
CA ASN A 153 18.97 1.44 0.22
C ASN A 153 18.09 2.70 0.06
N LEU A 154 16.89 2.56 -0.50
CA LEU A 154 15.87 3.60 -0.56
C LEU A 154 15.37 4.03 0.83
N TYR A 155 15.35 3.09 1.77
CA TYR A 155 14.90 3.32 3.13
C TYR A 155 16.01 3.04 4.14
N GLU A 156 16.05 3.86 5.18
CA GLU A 156 16.90 3.69 6.34
C GLU A 156 16.05 3.19 7.52
N ILE A 157 16.62 2.32 8.36
CA ILE A 157 15.96 1.79 9.55
C ILE A 157 16.63 2.37 10.78
N GLU A 158 15.90 3.18 11.53
CA GLU A 158 16.34 3.74 12.80
C GLU A 158 15.33 3.41 13.89
N ASN A 159 15.76 2.71 14.95
CA ASN A 159 14.90 2.31 16.07
C ASN A 159 13.60 1.59 15.65
N GLY A 160 13.65 0.81 14.56
CA GLY A 160 12.49 0.11 14.01
C GLY A 160 11.56 0.97 13.14
N ASN A 161 11.87 2.26 12.96
CA ASN A 161 11.17 3.15 12.05
C ASN A 161 11.87 3.18 10.69
N LEU A 162 11.08 3.12 9.62
CA LEU A 162 11.56 3.27 8.25
C LEU A 162 11.39 4.71 7.80
N THR A 163 12.49 5.33 7.36
CA THR A 163 12.52 6.67 6.76
C THR A 163 13.08 6.58 5.35
N LEU A 164 12.63 7.44 4.45
CA LEU A 164 13.26 7.55 3.13
C LEU A 164 14.69 8.07 3.33
N SER A 165 15.65 7.48 2.62
CA SER A 165 17.05 7.87 2.72
C SER A 165 17.22 9.35 2.38
N HIS A 166 18.04 10.04 3.17
CA HIS A 166 18.42 11.44 2.93
C HIS A 166 19.22 11.63 1.64
N LEU A 167 19.80 10.55 1.10
CA LEU A 167 20.53 10.56 -0.15
C LEU A 167 19.60 10.57 -1.38
N ARG A 168 18.30 10.31 -1.21
CA ARG A 168 17.36 10.32 -2.32
C ARG A 168 17.10 11.75 -2.79
N SER A 169 17.39 12.04 -4.05
CA SER A 169 17.21 13.39 -4.62
C SER A 169 15.76 13.85 -4.73
N PHE A 170 14.81 12.90 -4.83
CA PHE A 170 13.38 13.20 -4.96
C PHE A 170 12.56 12.52 -3.86
N PRO A 171 11.62 13.23 -3.20
CA PRO A 171 10.83 12.67 -2.09
C PRO A 171 9.79 11.62 -2.54
N THR A 172 9.62 11.42 -3.86
CA THR A 172 8.67 10.47 -4.42
C THR A 172 9.23 9.05 -4.38
N THR A 173 8.45 8.11 -3.85
CA THR A 173 8.75 6.66 -3.91
C THR A 173 8.68 6.16 -5.36
N PRO A 174 9.64 5.32 -5.82
CA PRO A 174 9.58 4.77 -7.17
C PRO A 174 8.41 3.81 -7.34
N LEU A 175 7.96 3.65 -8.59
CA LEU A 175 6.97 2.64 -8.93
C LEU A 175 7.67 1.32 -9.29
N VAL A 176 7.53 0.31 -8.45
CA VAL A 176 8.06 -1.04 -8.68
C VAL A 176 6.93 -2.01 -8.98
N LYS A 177 7.10 -2.81 -10.04
CA LYS A 177 6.20 -3.90 -10.42
C LYS A 177 7.01 -5.14 -10.76
N LEU A 178 6.99 -6.12 -9.87
CA LEU A 178 7.51 -7.46 -10.11
C LEU A 178 6.39 -8.36 -10.63
N GLY A 179 6.69 -9.17 -11.65
CA GLY A 179 5.75 -10.11 -12.26
C GLY A 179 5.47 -11.33 -11.41
N SER A 180 4.61 -12.22 -11.91
CA SER A 180 4.09 -13.38 -11.15
C SER A 180 5.17 -14.35 -10.65
N CYS A 181 6.33 -14.41 -11.31
CA CYS A 181 7.49 -15.19 -10.86
C CYS A 181 8.03 -14.73 -9.50
N PHE A 182 7.65 -13.54 -9.02
CA PHE A 182 8.07 -12.96 -7.74
C PHE A 182 6.95 -12.93 -6.70
N ASP A 183 5.73 -13.43 -6.98
CA ASP A 183 4.59 -13.31 -6.05
C ASP A 183 4.85 -14.01 -4.71
N LYS A 184 5.55 -15.14 -4.74
CA LYS A 184 5.95 -15.89 -3.54
C LYS A 184 7.25 -15.33 -2.99
N VAL A 185 7.27 -15.06 -1.68
CA VAL A 185 8.47 -14.54 -0.97
C VAL A 185 9.69 -15.45 -1.19
N GLN A 186 9.51 -16.77 -1.19
CA GLN A 186 10.60 -17.71 -1.43
C GLN A 186 11.23 -17.54 -2.82
N GLU A 187 10.41 -17.41 -3.87
CA GLU A 187 10.88 -17.18 -5.24
C GLU A 187 11.57 -15.81 -5.36
N TYR A 188 10.96 -14.78 -4.76
CA TYR A 188 11.54 -13.44 -4.70
C TYR A 188 12.94 -13.46 -4.07
N LEU A 189 13.10 -14.06 -2.89
CA LEU A 189 14.39 -14.12 -2.18
C LEU A 189 15.43 -14.92 -2.96
N MET A 190 15.04 -16.01 -3.63
CA MET A 190 15.94 -16.83 -4.43
C MET A 190 16.44 -16.07 -5.68
N ARG A 191 15.60 -15.23 -6.28
CA ARG A 191 15.89 -14.50 -7.51
C ARG A 191 16.74 -13.25 -7.31
N PHE A 192 16.82 -12.72 -6.09
CA PHE A 192 17.69 -11.59 -5.75
C PHE A 192 18.86 -12.08 -4.89
N GLN A 193 20.03 -12.29 -5.49
CA GLN A 193 21.24 -12.67 -4.74
C GLN A 193 21.77 -11.53 -3.84
N GLY A 194 21.32 -10.31 -4.10
CA GLY A 194 21.46 -9.12 -3.27
C GLY A 194 20.36 -8.14 -3.65
N ILE A 195 19.97 -7.27 -2.71
CA ILE A 195 18.98 -6.23 -3.00
C ILE A 195 19.66 -5.13 -3.83
N PRO A 196 19.12 -4.78 -5.01
CA PRO A 196 19.73 -3.76 -5.85
C PRO A 196 19.68 -2.37 -5.22
N ASP A 197 20.59 -1.51 -5.65
CA ASP A 197 20.53 -0.07 -5.38
C ASP A 197 19.38 0.54 -6.18
N LEU A 198 18.43 1.15 -5.47
CA LEU A 198 17.23 1.79 -6.01
C LEU A 198 17.17 3.30 -5.72
N LEU A 199 18.26 3.90 -5.25
CA LEU A 199 18.26 5.26 -4.74
C LEU A 199 17.86 6.29 -5.81
N GLU A 200 18.34 6.08 -7.04
CA GLU A 200 18.04 6.88 -8.23
C GLU A 200 16.95 6.24 -9.13
N LEU A 201 16.20 5.26 -8.64
CA LEU A 201 15.12 4.63 -9.40
C LEU A 201 13.86 5.52 -9.42
N ASP A 202 13.22 5.60 -10.59
CA ASP A 202 11.88 6.16 -10.79
C ASP A 202 10.83 5.08 -11.06
N HIS A 203 11.15 4.13 -11.94
CA HIS A 203 10.24 3.09 -12.39
C HIS A 203 10.96 1.77 -12.66
N LEU A 204 10.47 0.69 -12.08
CA LEU A 204 10.92 -0.67 -12.34
C LEU A 204 9.74 -1.56 -12.74
N THR A 205 9.82 -2.18 -13.91
CA THR A 205 8.93 -3.28 -14.29
C THR A 205 9.76 -4.50 -14.63
N VAL A 206 9.51 -5.63 -13.96
CA VAL A 206 10.18 -6.91 -14.22
C VAL A 206 9.13 -7.95 -14.52
N SER A 207 9.23 -8.62 -15.67
CA SER A 207 8.30 -9.67 -16.08
C SER A 207 9.02 -10.90 -16.61
N GLY A 208 8.48 -12.09 -16.31
CA GLY A 208 9.05 -13.37 -16.67
C GLY A 208 10.13 -13.90 -15.72
N ASP A 209 10.87 -14.92 -16.17
CA ASP A 209 11.92 -15.60 -15.40
C ASP A 209 13.20 -14.76 -15.36
N VAL A 210 13.26 -13.81 -14.43
CA VAL A 210 14.38 -12.88 -14.25
C VAL A 210 15.10 -13.16 -12.93
N TRP A 211 16.43 -13.09 -12.95
CA TRP A 211 17.32 -13.27 -11.81
C TRP A 211 18.30 -12.10 -11.71
N PHE A 212 18.61 -11.68 -10.49
CA PHE A 212 19.51 -10.58 -10.19
C PHE A 212 20.72 -11.08 -9.40
N GLY A 213 21.91 -10.82 -9.95
CA GLY A 213 23.17 -10.97 -9.23
C GLY A 213 23.33 -9.96 -8.08
N LYS A 214 24.47 -10.04 -7.39
CA LYS A 214 24.84 -9.09 -6.33
C LYS A 214 25.19 -7.71 -6.91
N ASP A 215 25.08 -6.67 -6.09
CA ASP A 215 25.57 -5.32 -6.39
C ASP A 215 25.01 -4.71 -7.69
N VAL A 216 23.76 -5.05 -8.04
CA VAL A 216 23.06 -4.46 -9.18
C VAL A 216 22.56 -3.06 -8.83
N THR A 217 22.65 -2.12 -9.76
CA THR A 217 22.14 -0.74 -9.59
C THR A 217 21.09 -0.43 -10.66
N LEU A 218 19.92 0.07 -10.23
CA LEU A 218 18.80 0.41 -11.13
C LEU A 218 18.46 1.89 -11.01
N LYS A 219 18.51 2.61 -12.14
CA LYS A 219 18.35 4.08 -12.20
C LYS A 219 17.31 4.51 -13.24
N GLY A 220 16.57 5.56 -12.92
CA GLY A 220 15.53 6.12 -13.78
C GLY A 220 14.45 5.09 -14.10
N THR A 221 14.17 4.86 -15.38
CA THR A 221 13.18 3.87 -15.84
C THR A 221 13.85 2.59 -16.34
N VAL A 222 13.64 1.48 -15.63
CA VAL A 222 14.14 0.16 -16.01
C VAL A 222 12.97 -0.80 -16.26
N ILE A 223 12.97 -1.44 -17.44
CA ILE A 223 11.98 -2.45 -17.80
C ILE A 223 12.72 -3.72 -18.23
N ILE A 224 12.43 -4.85 -17.61
CA ILE A 224 13.07 -6.14 -17.90
C ILE A 224 11.97 -7.15 -18.24
N ILE A 225 12.03 -7.72 -19.44
CA ILE A 225 11.01 -8.63 -19.96
C ILE A 225 11.67 -9.90 -20.49
N ALA A 226 11.54 -11.00 -19.74
CA ALA A 226 11.77 -12.35 -20.24
C ALA A 226 10.44 -12.91 -20.77
N ASN A 227 10.40 -13.28 -22.06
CA ASN A 227 9.19 -13.88 -22.64
C ASN A 227 8.97 -15.30 -22.11
N HIS A 228 7.81 -15.88 -22.43
CA HIS A 228 7.49 -17.24 -22.03
C HIS A 228 8.54 -18.24 -22.55
N GLY A 229 9.19 -18.96 -21.64
CA GLY A 229 10.25 -19.93 -21.95
C GLY A 229 11.66 -19.34 -21.99
N ASP A 230 11.78 -18.00 -22.00
CA ASP A 230 13.05 -17.30 -21.87
C ASP A 230 13.40 -17.08 -20.40
N ARG A 231 14.70 -16.93 -20.13
CA ARG A 231 15.24 -16.55 -18.83
C ARG A 231 16.24 -15.43 -19.01
N ILE A 232 16.27 -14.47 -18.10
CA ILE A 232 17.28 -13.41 -18.07
C ILE A 232 17.99 -13.42 -16.71
N ASP A 233 19.28 -13.75 -16.74
CA ASP A 233 20.18 -13.55 -15.60
C ASP A 233 20.87 -12.20 -15.74
N ILE A 234 20.61 -11.28 -14.81
CA ILE A 234 21.30 -9.99 -14.71
C ILE A 234 22.62 -10.22 -13.97
N PRO A 235 23.79 -10.01 -14.61
CA PRO A 235 25.09 -10.27 -14.00
C PRO A 235 25.32 -9.43 -12.73
N PRO A 236 26.16 -9.90 -11.78
CA PRO A 236 26.59 -9.09 -10.65
C PRO A 236 27.26 -7.78 -11.08
N GLY A 237 27.05 -6.70 -10.33
CA GLY A 237 27.62 -5.37 -10.62
C GLY A 237 26.96 -4.64 -11.78
N THR A 238 25.91 -5.17 -12.39
CA THR A 238 25.25 -4.54 -13.54
C THR A 238 24.59 -3.23 -13.14
N VAL A 239 24.84 -2.18 -13.91
CA VAL A 239 24.14 -0.89 -13.79
C VAL A 239 23.16 -0.75 -14.97
N LEU A 240 21.87 -0.64 -14.67
CA LEU A 240 20.83 -0.37 -15.66
C LEU A 240 20.23 1.02 -15.41
N GLU A 241 20.43 1.92 -16.37
CA GLU A 241 19.90 3.29 -16.32
C GLU A 241 19.10 3.60 -17.58
N ASN A 242 17.80 3.89 -17.42
CA ASN A 242 16.92 4.24 -18.52
C ASN A 242 16.95 3.21 -19.67
N LYS A 243 16.89 1.92 -19.32
CA LYS A 243 16.99 0.79 -20.25
C LYS A 243 15.75 -0.09 -20.23
N ILE A 244 15.45 -0.62 -21.42
CA ILE A 244 14.55 -1.76 -21.61
C ILE A 244 15.44 -2.95 -21.98
N VAL A 245 15.41 -4.00 -21.17
CA VAL A 245 16.15 -5.25 -21.36
C VAL A 245 15.13 -6.33 -21.70
N SER A 246 15.35 -7.05 -22.80
CA SER A 246 14.52 -8.18 -23.20
C SER A 246 15.36 -9.21 -23.94
N GLY A 247 14.91 -10.47 -23.90
CA GLY A 247 15.58 -11.58 -24.58
C GLY A 247 15.78 -12.79 -23.66
N ASN A 248 16.80 -13.57 -23.95
CA ASN A 248 17.14 -14.80 -23.24
C ASN A 248 18.65 -14.83 -23.00
N LEU A 249 19.05 -14.77 -21.73
CA LEU A 249 20.44 -14.78 -21.29
C LEU A 249 20.56 -15.66 -20.06
N ARG A 250 21.37 -16.72 -20.16
CA ARG A 250 21.70 -17.60 -19.03
C ARG A 250 23.17 -17.49 -18.68
N ILE A 251 23.46 -17.25 -17.41
CA ILE A 251 24.82 -17.21 -16.87
C ILE A 251 25.02 -18.53 -16.09
N LEU A 252 26.04 -19.29 -16.46
CA LEU A 252 26.39 -20.56 -15.82
C LEU A 252 27.70 -20.39 -15.05
N ASP A 253 27.78 -21.01 -13.87
CA ASP A 253 29.03 -21.08 -13.11
C ASP A 253 30.07 -21.88 -13.91
N HIS A 254 31.30 -21.37 -13.97
CA HIS A 254 32.44 -22.03 -14.61
C HIS A 254 33.20 -22.94 -13.65
#